data_AF-A0AAD9NTQ7-F1
#
_entry.id   AF-A0AAD9NTQ7-F1
#
_cell.length_a   1.000
_cell.length_b   1.000
_cell.length_c   1.000
_cell.angle_alpha   90.00
_cell.angle_beta   90.00
_cell.angle_gamma   90.00
#
_symmetry.space_group_name_H-M   'P 1'
#
loop_
_entity.id
_entity.type
_entity.pdbx_description
1 polymer ?
#
loop_
_entity_poly.entity_id
_entity_poly.type
_entity_poly.pdbx_seq_one_letter_code
_entity_poly.pdbx_strand_id
1 'polypeptide(L)' 'MRTAPYALVWLLSWFDKTIQMILPSIGKDTKLDNTRMREVLGVEPRKIEDTYIDMVYSMIENGMIKKTKDYKGPPPAKE' A
#
# COMPACT_ATOMS: atom_id res chain seq x y z
N MET A 1 2.57 16.22 7.05
CA MET A 1 2.80 14.78 7.26
C MET A 1 3.54 14.63 8.59
N ARG A 2 2.94 13.98 9.60
CA ARG A 2 3.59 13.79 10.91
C ARG A 2 4.68 12.72 10.74
N THR A 3 5.94 13.13 10.79
CA THR A 3 7.08 12.20 10.74
C THR A 3 7.27 11.58 12.12
N ALA A 4 7.31 10.25 12.19
CA ALA A 4 7.71 9.57 13.41
C ALA A 4 9.20 9.88 13.66
N PRO A 5 9.58 10.29 14.88
CA PRO A 5 10.98 10.63 15.17
C PRO A 5 11.85 9.39 15.06
N TYR A 6 12.85 9.45 14.18
CA TYR A 6 13.72 8.31 13.83
C TYR A 6 14.31 7.59 15.05
N ALA A 7 14.71 8.34 16.08
CA ALA A 7 15.28 7.79 17.31
C ALA A 7 14.33 6.83 18.06
N LEU A 8 13.02 7.16 18.13
CA LEU A 8 12.04 6.28 18.78
C LEU A 8 11.81 5.02 17.94
N VAL A 9 11.73 5.15 16.62
CA VAL A 9 11.49 3.99 15.73
C VAL A 9 12.71 3.07 15.69
N TRP A 10 13.93 3.63 15.77
CA TRP A 10 15.15 2.85 15.92
C TRP A 10 15.16 2.02 17.20
N LEU A 11 14.78 2.60 18.35
CA LEU A 11 14.66 1.85 19.60
C LEU A 11 13.62 0.72 19.52
N LEU A 12 12.46 0.99 18.89
CA LEU A 12 11.40 0.01 18.72
C LEU A 12 11.78 -1.10 17.72
N SER A 13 12.68 -0.81 16.77
CA SER A 13 13.14 -1.80 15.77
C SER A 13 13.86 -3.01 16.36
N TRP A 14 14.41 -2.88 17.57
CA TRP A 14 15.03 -4.01 18.27
C TRP A 14 14.01 -5.03 18.81
N PHE A 15 12.77 -4.61 19.03
CA PHE A 15 11.70 -5.46 19.55
C PHE A 15 10.79 -6.01 18.45
N ASP A 16 10.72 -5.34 17.30
CA ASP A 16 9.86 -5.72 16.18
C ASP A 16 10.62 -5.74 14.84
N LYS A 17 10.73 -6.94 14.25
CA LYS A 17 11.40 -7.16 12.95
C LYS A 17 10.72 -6.43 11.80
N THR A 18 9.42 -6.15 11.88
CA THR A 18 8.67 -5.36 10.91
C THR A 18 9.14 -3.92 10.91
N ILE A 19 9.36 -3.36 12.10
CA ILE A 19 9.88 -1.99 12.26
C ILE A 19 11.31 -1.92 11.73
N GLN A 20 12.14 -2.93 11.99
CA GLN A 20 13.49 -3.04 11.44
C GLN A 20 13.50 -3.02 9.90
N MET A 21 12.53 -3.66 9.26
CA MET A 21 12.41 -3.68 7.80
C MET A 21 12.04 -2.30 7.21
N ILE A 22 11.20 -1.54 7.90
CA ILE A 22 10.67 -0.25 7.40
C ILE A 22 11.60 0.93 7.75
N LEU A 23 12.42 0.79 8.80
CA LEU A 23 13.37 1.81 9.27
C LEU A 23 14.20 2.50 8.16
N PRO A 24 14.83 1.81 7.19
CA PRO A 24 15.63 2.46 6.14
C PRO A 24 14.81 3.29 5.14
N SER A 25 13.48 3.10 5.10
CA SER A 25 12.55 3.83 4.24
C SER A 25 11.97 5.08 4.90
N ILE A 26 12.14 5.24 6.22
CA ILE A 26 11.61 6.39 6.96
C ILE A 26 12.33 7.67 6.53
N GLY A 27 11.56 8.67 6.10
CA GLY A 27 12.08 9.98 5.71
C GLY A 27 12.64 10.07 4.29
N LYS A 28 12.51 9.02 3.47
CA LYS A 28 12.91 9.04 2.06
C LYS A 28 11.69 9.21 1.15
N ASP A 29 11.60 10.37 0.50
CA ASP A 29 10.66 10.58 -0.60
C ASP A 29 11.21 9.94 -1.87
N THR A 30 10.68 8.76 -2.20
CA THR A 30 11.05 8.08 -3.46
C THR A 30 10.17 8.64 -4.57
N LYS A 31 10.75 9.49 -5.43
CA LYS A 31 10.09 9.93 -6.66
C LYS A 31 10.24 8.84 -7.72
N LEU A 32 9.12 8.24 -8.12
CA LEU A 32 9.07 7.23 -9.17
C LEU A 32 8.64 7.89 -10.49
N ASP A 33 9.33 7.56 -11.58
CA ASP A 33 8.96 7.97 -12.93
C ASP A 33 8.23 6.83 -13.64
N ASN A 34 7.07 7.15 -14.22
CA ASN A 34 6.19 6.21 -14.91
C ASN A 34 6.40 6.20 -16.44
N THR A 35 7.35 6.98 -16.97
CA THR A 35 7.59 7.14 -18.41
C THR A 35 7.84 5.79 -19.11
N ARG A 36 8.76 4.97 -18.57
CA ARG A 36 9.06 3.65 -19.16
C ARG A 36 7.89 2.67 -19.08
N MET A 37 7.02 2.79 -18.07
CA MET A 37 5.85 1.93 -17.95
C MET A 37 4.84 2.19 -19.08
N ARG A 38 4.71 3.46 -19.47
CA ARG A 38 3.84 3.87 -20.58
C ARG A 38 4.46 3.55 -21.94
N GLU A 39 5.74 3.88 -22.13
CA GLU A 39 6.38 3.81 -23.44
C GLU A 39 6.83 2.40 -23.83
N VAL A 40 7.32 1.60 -22.88
CA VAL A 40 7.88 0.27 -23.18
C VAL A 40 6.83 -0.82 -22.98
N LEU A 41 6.07 -0.74 -21.89
CA LEU A 41 5.09 -1.77 -21.54
C LEU A 41 3.69 -1.46 -22.10
N GLY A 42 3.44 -0.23 -22.56
CA GLY A 42 2.13 0.19 -23.09
C GLY A 42 1.01 0.20 -22.05
N VAL A 43 1.35 0.21 -20.75
CA VAL A 43 0.38 0.14 -19.65
C VAL A 43 0.15 1.53 -19.07
N GLU A 44 -1.12 1.92 -18.96
CA GLU A 44 -1.49 3.16 -18.28
C GLU A 44 -1.64 2.94 -16.76
N PRO A 45 -1.00 3.80 -15.92
CA PRO A 45 -1.19 3.74 -14.48
C PRO A 45 -2.65 4.03 -14.12
N ARG A 46 -3.24 3.17 -13.28
CA ARG A 46 -4.56 3.40 -12.71
C ARG A 46 -4.48 4.39 -11.53
N LYS A 47 -5.60 5.02 -11.21
CA LYS A 47 -5.71 5.87 -10.03
C LYS A 47 -5.40 5.07 -8.76
N ILE A 48 -4.75 5.74 -7.81
CA ILE A 48 -4.28 5.12 -6.57
C ILE A 48 -5.48 4.70 -5.71
N GLU A 49 -6.53 5.51 -5.70
CA GLU A 49 -7.75 5.26 -4.91
C GLU A 49 -8.44 3.97 -5.34
N ASP A 50 -8.59 3.75 -6.64
CA ASP A 50 -9.20 2.54 -7.19
C ASP A 50 -8.36 1.31 -6.84
N THR A 51 -7.03 1.44 -6.91
CA THR A 51 -6.09 0.36 -6.57
C THR A 51 -6.18 -0.03 -5.08
N TYR A 52 -6.33 0.93 -4.17
CA TYR A 52 -6.51 0.64 -2.74
C TYR A 52 -7.83 -0.08 -2.48
N ILE A 53 -8.91 0.35 -3.13
CA ILE A 53 -10.23 -0.26 -2.96
C ILE A 53 -10.20 -1.73 -3.42
N ASP A 54 -9.64 -2.00 -4.60
CA ASP A 54 -9.50 -3.36 -5.14
C ASP A 54 -8.66 -4.26 -4.22
N MET A 55 -7.59 -3.71 -3.64
CA MET A 55 -6.74 -4.42 -2.69
C MET A 55 -7.51 -4.80 -1.43
N VAL A 56 -8.28 -3.87 -0.85
CA VAL A 56 -9.08 -4.13 0.36
C VAL A 56 -10.13 -5.20 0.09
N TYR A 57 -10.82 -5.14 -1.05
CA TYR A 57 -11.74 -6.20 -1.45
C TYR A 57 -11.03 -7.56 -1.54
N SER A 58 -9.85 -7.61 -2.14
CA SER A 58 -9.05 -8.84 -2.22
C SER A 58 -8.62 -9.37 -0.85
N MET A 59 -8.31 -8.49 0.10
CA MET A 59 -7.99 -8.88 1.48
C MET A 59 -9.21 -9.46 2.22
N ILE A 60 -10.40 -8.92 1.99
CA ILE A 60 -11.65 -9.43 2.56
C ILE A 60 -12.01 -10.79 1.96
N GLU A 61 -11.86 -10.96 0.64
CA GLU A 61 -12.13 -12.23 -0.03
C GLU A 61 -11.14 -13.34 0.35
N ASN A 62 -9.85 -13.00 0.47
CA ASN A 62 -8.81 -13.94 0.90
C ASN A 62 -8.81 -14.21 2.42
N GLY A 63 -9.76 -13.65 3.17
CA GLY A 63 -9.91 -13.90 4.61
C GLY A 63 -8.86 -13.22 5.50
N MET A 64 -8.06 -12.30 4.95
CA MET A 64 -7.14 -11.46 5.74
C MET A 64 -7.91 -10.45 6.60
N ILE A 65 -9.09 -10.01 6.11
CA ILE A 65 -10.01 -9.13 6.82
C ILE A 65 -11.36 -9.84 6.99
N LYS A 66 -11.98 -9.70 8.17
CA LYS A 66 -13.30 -10.32 8.45
C LYS A 66 -14.40 -9.67 7.60
N LYS A 67 -15.23 -10.51 6.99
CA LYS A 67 -16.46 -10.07 6.30
C LYS A 67 -17.47 -9.53 7.32
N THR A 68 -17.87 -8.27 7.16
CA THR A 68 -18.90 -7.64 8.00
C THR A 68 -20.29 -7.89 7.41
N LYS A 69 -21.34 -7.67 8.21
CA LYS A 69 -22.73 -7.85 7.76
C LYS A 69 -23.12 -6.91 6.60
N ASP A 70 -22.46 -5.75 6.51
CA ASP A 70 -22.72 -4.73 5.48
C ASP A 70 -21.86 -4.91 4.22
N TYR A 71 -21.06 -5.98 4.14
CA TYR A 71 -20.20 -6.22 3.00
C TYR A 71 -21.01 -6.65 1.77
N LYS A 72 -20.93 -5.84 0.69
CA LYS A 72 -21.70 -6.04 -0.55
C LYS A 72 -20.90 -6.65 -1.70
N GLY A 73 -19.64 -7.05 -1.46
CA GLY A 73 -18.73 -7.51 -2.51
C GLY A 73 -18.10 -6.36 -3.32
N PRO A 74 -17.12 -6.67 -4.18
CA PRO A 74 -16.53 -5.69 -5.08
C PRO A 74 -17.56 -5.22 -6.12
N PRO A 75 -17.55 -3.93 -6.50
CA PRO A 75 -18.38 -3.43 -7.59
C PRO A 75 -18.03 -4.13 -8.91
N PRO A 76 -18.96 -4.20 -9.89
CA PRO A 76 -18.66 -4.75 -11.21
C PRO A 76 -17.49 -3.97 -11.82
N ALA A 77 -16.58 -4.71 -12.48
CA ALA A 77 -15.41 -4.12 -13.13
C ALA A 77 -15.86 -2.97 -14.03
N LYS A 78 -15.34 -1.76 -13.77
CA LYS A 78 -15.52 -0.64 -14.67
C LYS A 78 -14.59 -0.89 -15.86
N GLU A 79 -15.18 -1.22 -17.00
CA GLU A 79 -14.50 -1.25 -18.31
C GLU A 79 -13.95 0.12 -18.69
#